data_AF-A0A1B2E596-F1
#
_entry.id   AF-A0A1B2E596-F1
#
_cell.length_a   1.000
_cell.length_b   1.000
_cell.length_c   1.000
_cell.angle_alpha   90.00
_cell.angle_beta   90.00
_cell.angle_gamma   90.00
#
_symmetry.space_group_name_H-M   'P 1'
#
loop_
_entity.id
_entity.type
_entity.pdbx_description
1 polymer ?
#
loop_
_entity_poly.entity_id
_entity_poly.type
_entity_poly.pdbx_seq_one_letter_code
_entity_poly.pdbx_strand_id
1 'polypeptide(L)'
;MRKTWKFALILSVCASLLVAGCGGGGGGGNSEDAVQESDAPNFDPYGKYETPVEFTIGRNTNHVNNLPEGDTIENNLATRYVESRVNVKAKVAWETDDMKQKLSLSMTTGDLPDVMLVDREIFNQLVDNDLIADLTEVYEKTASEGIKEIYGSYGDFLLEQVKVDGKIMGLPMTNIGNQHQLLWVRKDWVDKVGAELPTTLDEVWDLARTFVEQDVSGTGKTGGFVMDQNAMNFSPVFAVYNAFPAQWIKNKDGQIVYGSVQPEMKAALADLSERYKEGLIDKQFAVRSNEEKEALVINGQVGMLFNPWWIGYTNYKESIKQNPEAEWVAVSAPVDDAGKFKTIRQDPIGGGIVVVKKDYPHPEAIMKSINLTTDFLYSLTEDAVQYKKEHPDELLIDNSRWNNDPTQIPMQIDYDDVLKRYYEDIMQAAESGDESSIQEDRIVSLRAYLEFKEKGNDVDVNTYGEYLSRIEGQREANNPNLEVIPGAFYGTTETMKLKWAILKKMEEETILKIIMGEAGLEAFDTFVETWHRTGGDEIMAEINGQ
;
A
#
# COMPACT_ATOMS: atom_id res chain seq x y z
N MET A 1 34.14 -28.44 56.42
CA MET A 1 33.92 -28.39 57.89
C MET A 1 32.58 -27.72 58.15
N ARG A 2 31.75 -28.34 59.00
CA ARG A 2 30.37 -27.96 59.36
C ARG A 2 30.33 -26.89 60.46
N LYS A 3 29.30 -26.03 60.48
CA LYS A 3 28.25 -25.93 61.54
C LYS A 3 27.32 -24.69 61.31
N THR A 4 26.07 -24.87 60.87
CA THR A 4 24.76 -24.91 61.63
C THR A 4 24.11 -23.54 61.88
N TRP A 5 22.99 -23.20 61.21
CA TRP A 5 21.56 -23.19 61.68
C TRP A 5 21.23 -22.13 62.77
N LYS A 6 20.17 -21.30 62.69
CA LYS A 6 18.72 -21.63 62.68
C LYS A 6 17.80 -20.47 62.21
N PHE A 7 16.63 -20.88 61.71
CA PHE A 7 15.35 -20.19 61.43
C PHE A 7 14.70 -19.44 62.61
N ALA A 8 13.81 -18.46 62.33
CA ALA A 8 12.38 -18.48 62.75
C ALA A 8 11.53 -17.35 62.13
N LEU A 9 10.28 -17.72 61.82
CA LEU A 9 9.14 -17.03 61.20
C LEU A 9 8.23 -16.33 62.25
N ILE A 10 7.22 -15.55 61.82
CA ILE A 10 5.88 -15.19 62.41
C ILE A 10 5.59 -13.71 62.07
N LEU A 11 4.63 -13.25 61.23
CA LEU A 11 3.18 -13.46 60.98
C LEU A 11 2.22 -12.70 61.94
N SER A 12 1.16 -12.09 61.34
CA SER A 12 -0.06 -11.47 61.93
C SER A 12 0.02 -9.96 62.30
N VAL A 13 -0.66 -9.05 61.57
CA VAL A 13 -2.11 -8.66 61.57
C VAL A 13 -2.56 -7.93 62.85
N CYS A 14 -3.03 -6.68 62.68
CA CYS A 14 -4.08 -5.95 63.42
C CYS A 14 -4.02 -4.47 62.96
N ALA A 15 -4.83 -3.99 62.01
CA ALA A 15 -6.27 -3.67 62.06
C ALA A 15 -6.68 -2.67 63.16
N SER A 16 -7.01 -1.46 62.70
CA SER A 16 -8.01 -0.50 63.19
C SER A 16 -7.84 0.16 64.55
N LEU A 17 -7.95 1.49 64.56
CA LEU A 17 -8.90 2.25 65.38
C LEU A 17 -9.04 3.68 64.82
N LEU A 18 -10.09 3.88 64.02
CA LEU A 18 -10.70 5.18 63.77
C LEU A 18 -11.65 5.48 64.93
N VAL A 19 -11.49 6.63 65.58
CA VAL A 19 -12.52 7.24 66.41
C VAL A 19 -12.75 8.65 65.89
N ALA A 20 -14.00 8.88 65.46
CA ALA A 20 -14.54 10.16 65.08
C ALA A 20 -14.72 11.09 66.30
N GLY A 21 -14.44 12.37 66.10
CA GLY A 21 -14.81 13.45 67.02
C GLY A 21 -15.24 14.68 66.22
N CYS A 22 -16.55 14.89 66.11
CA CYS A 22 -17.16 16.13 65.61
C CYS A 22 -16.99 17.25 66.65
N GLY A 23 -16.74 18.49 66.20
CA GLY A 23 -17.07 19.67 67.00
C GLY A 23 -16.38 20.98 66.65
N GLY A 24 -16.84 21.65 65.59
CA GLY A 24 -17.12 23.10 65.61
C GLY A 24 -15.98 24.11 65.39
N GLY A 25 -15.99 24.75 64.22
CA GLY A 25 -15.83 26.21 64.08
C GLY A 25 -14.47 26.77 63.65
N GLY A 26 -14.43 27.36 62.45
CA GLY A 26 -13.56 28.51 62.16
C GLY A 26 -12.46 28.33 61.11
N GLY A 27 -12.83 28.57 59.85
CA GLY A 27 -12.08 29.39 58.88
C GLY A 27 -10.63 29.05 58.51
N GLY A 28 -10.44 28.67 57.25
CA GLY A 28 -9.36 29.25 56.43
C GLY A 28 -8.30 28.28 55.91
N GLY A 29 -8.54 27.75 54.71
CA GLY A 29 -7.51 27.47 53.71
C GLY A 29 -6.71 26.18 53.88
N ASN A 30 -7.13 25.12 53.18
CA ASN A 30 -6.18 24.15 52.66
C ASN A 30 -6.62 23.67 51.28
N SER A 31 -5.62 23.60 50.41
CA SER A 31 -5.65 23.22 49.01
C SER A 31 -6.41 21.91 48.78
N GLU A 32 -7.41 21.96 47.92
CA GLU A 32 -8.05 20.76 47.37
C GLU A 32 -7.19 20.24 46.22
N ASP A 33 -6.73 18.99 46.37
CA ASP A 33 -6.38 18.12 45.27
C ASP A 33 -7.55 18.08 44.28
N ALA A 34 -7.34 18.62 43.08
CA ALA A 34 -8.25 18.45 41.98
C ALA A 34 -8.20 17.00 41.52
N VAL A 35 -9.24 16.24 41.87
CA VAL A 35 -9.56 14.98 41.20
C VAL A 35 -9.85 15.33 39.74
N GLN A 36 -9.02 14.82 38.84
CA GLN A 36 -9.20 14.90 37.39
C GLN A 36 -10.56 14.27 37.06
N GLU A 37 -11.54 15.07 36.64
CA GLU A 37 -12.75 14.56 36.00
C GLU A 37 -12.30 13.73 34.80
N SER A 38 -12.71 12.46 34.76
CA SER A 38 -12.56 11.64 33.57
C SER A 38 -13.44 12.25 32.50
N ASP A 39 -12.84 12.91 31.50
CA ASP A 39 -13.56 13.39 30.33
C ASP A 39 -14.32 12.21 29.71
N ALA A 40 -15.64 12.36 29.60
CA ALA A 40 -16.48 11.39 28.92
C ALA A 40 -16.02 11.26 27.44
N PRO A 41 -16.17 10.07 26.80
CA PRO A 41 -15.78 9.89 25.40
C PRO A 41 -16.44 10.94 24.51
N ASN A 42 -15.64 11.70 23.77
CA ASN A 42 -16.13 12.73 22.85
C ASN A 42 -16.12 12.19 21.42
N PHE A 43 -17.25 11.67 20.96
CA PHE A 43 -17.37 11.07 19.64
C PHE A 43 -17.53 12.07 18.48
N ASP A 44 -17.60 13.38 18.71
CA ASP A 44 -17.65 14.37 17.63
C ASP A 44 -16.41 14.25 16.71
N PRO A 45 -16.57 13.96 15.40
CA PRO A 45 -15.47 13.74 14.45
C PRO A 45 -14.37 14.79 14.44
N TYR A 46 -14.70 16.03 14.82
CA TYR A 46 -13.76 17.17 14.87
C TYR A 46 -13.78 17.89 16.23
N GLY A 47 -14.40 17.29 17.24
CA GLY A 47 -14.55 17.90 18.56
C GLY A 47 -13.20 18.00 19.28
N LYS A 48 -12.81 19.21 19.64
CA LYS A 48 -11.55 19.51 20.33
C LYS A 48 -11.59 19.10 21.80
N TYR A 49 -10.50 18.53 22.31
CA TYR A 49 -10.33 18.29 23.74
C TYR A 49 -9.86 19.55 24.48
N GLU A 50 -10.38 19.78 25.68
CA GLU A 50 -9.96 20.89 26.54
C GLU A 50 -8.50 20.74 26.98
N THR A 51 -8.09 19.51 27.33
CA THR A 51 -6.70 19.15 27.62
C THR A 51 -6.11 18.26 26.53
N PRO A 52 -4.81 18.37 26.21
CA PRO A 52 -4.17 17.51 25.23
C PRO A 52 -4.34 16.02 25.53
N VAL A 53 -4.76 15.27 24.51
CA VAL A 53 -4.79 13.80 24.52
C VAL A 53 -3.55 13.31 23.78
N GLU A 54 -2.67 12.60 24.48
CA GLU A 54 -1.48 11.99 23.89
C GLU A 54 -1.70 10.48 23.63
N PHE A 55 -1.08 9.97 22.57
CA PHE A 55 -0.96 8.52 22.33
C PHE A 55 0.45 8.17 21.86
N THR A 56 0.89 6.97 22.17
CA THR A 56 2.16 6.42 21.69
C THR A 56 1.99 5.58 20.42
N ILE A 57 2.94 5.66 19.50
CA ILE A 57 2.98 4.85 18.26
C ILE A 57 4.38 4.29 17.99
N GLY A 58 4.45 3.03 17.56
CA GLY A 58 5.67 2.44 17.01
C GLY A 58 5.77 2.71 15.51
N ARG A 59 6.95 3.11 15.01
CA ARG A 59 7.15 3.46 13.60
C ARG A 59 8.27 2.65 12.94
N ASN A 60 8.20 2.53 11.62
CA ASN A 60 9.29 1.99 10.83
C ASN A 60 10.37 3.08 10.62
N THR A 61 11.67 2.76 10.74
CA THR A 61 12.78 3.72 10.52
C THR A 61 13.00 4.13 9.06
N ASN A 62 12.28 3.54 8.09
CA ASN A 62 12.44 3.80 6.65
C ASN A 62 11.93 5.19 6.20
N HIS A 63 12.21 6.23 6.96
CA HIS A 63 11.80 7.59 6.65
C HIS A 63 12.60 8.14 5.47
N VAL A 64 11.90 8.41 4.36
CA VAL A 64 12.41 9.35 3.35
C VAL A 64 12.34 10.74 3.97
N ASN A 65 13.48 11.26 4.45
CA ASN A 65 13.53 12.53 5.18
C ASN A 65 13.36 13.72 4.22
N ASN A 66 12.11 14.02 3.87
CA ASN A 66 11.69 15.15 3.03
C ASN A 66 11.01 16.27 3.85
N LEU A 67 11.14 16.22 5.18
CA LEU A 67 10.63 17.26 6.07
C LEU A 67 11.42 18.56 5.88
N PRO A 68 10.77 19.74 5.95
CA PRO A 68 11.45 21.02 6.00
C PRO A 68 12.48 21.10 7.13
N GLU A 69 13.47 21.97 6.98
CA GLU A 69 14.50 22.17 8.01
C GLU A 69 13.86 22.56 9.35
N GLY A 70 14.16 21.79 10.40
CA GLY A 70 13.65 22.01 11.76
C GLY A 70 12.37 21.24 12.10
N ASP A 71 11.66 20.68 11.11
CA ASP A 71 10.54 19.79 11.34
C ASP A 71 10.99 18.37 11.74
N THR A 72 10.15 17.69 12.50
CA THR A 72 10.36 16.31 12.97
C THR A 72 9.10 15.48 12.71
N ILE A 73 9.21 14.16 12.82
CA ILE A 73 8.05 13.25 12.69
C ILE A 73 6.94 13.58 13.70
N GLU A 74 7.27 14.05 14.90
CA GLU A 74 6.29 14.42 15.92
C GLU A 74 5.80 15.88 15.80
N ASN A 75 6.54 16.73 15.10
CA ASN A 75 6.25 18.15 14.98
C ASN A 75 6.58 18.63 13.57
N ASN A 76 5.57 18.63 12.71
CA ASN A 76 5.59 19.16 11.36
C ASN A 76 4.21 19.72 11.00
N LEU A 77 4.07 20.30 9.81
CA LEU A 77 2.84 20.96 9.39
C LEU A 77 1.58 20.09 9.57
N ALA A 78 1.65 18.79 9.21
CA ALA A 78 0.50 17.89 9.32
C ALA A 78 0.16 17.57 10.78
N THR A 79 1.17 17.33 11.64
CA THR A 79 0.91 17.05 13.06
C THR A 79 0.42 18.29 13.82
N ARG A 80 0.96 19.47 13.49
CA ARG A 80 0.50 20.76 14.02
C ARG A 80 -0.93 21.08 13.61
N TYR A 81 -1.33 20.73 12.38
CA TYR A 81 -2.72 20.85 11.94
C TYR A 81 -3.65 20.07 12.87
N VAL A 82 -3.40 18.78 13.07
CA VAL A 82 -4.20 17.92 13.95
C VAL A 82 -4.22 18.44 15.39
N GLU A 83 -3.05 18.74 15.96
CA GLU A 83 -2.93 19.27 17.33
C GLU A 83 -3.72 20.57 17.50
N SER A 84 -3.65 21.50 16.53
CA SER A 84 -4.36 22.78 16.61
C SER A 84 -5.90 22.64 16.59
N ARG A 85 -6.42 21.63 15.88
CA ARG A 85 -7.87 21.43 15.70
C ARG A 85 -8.49 20.60 16.80
N VAL A 86 -7.83 19.52 17.23
CA VAL A 86 -8.42 18.59 18.20
C VAL A 86 -7.63 18.41 19.50
N ASN A 87 -6.45 19.03 19.67
CA ASN A 87 -5.57 18.83 20.82
C ASN A 87 -5.14 17.35 20.99
N VAL A 88 -4.98 16.61 19.89
CA VAL A 88 -4.48 15.23 19.89
C VAL A 88 -3.04 15.22 19.39
N LYS A 89 -2.14 14.54 20.09
CA LYS A 89 -0.71 14.51 19.79
C LYS A 89 -0.13 13.09 19.83
N ALA A 90 0.61 12.72 18.79
CA ALA A 90 1.36 11.47 18.76
C ALA A 90 2.73 11.59 19.46
N LYS A 91 3.16 10.50 20.10
CA LYS A 91 4.51 10.29 20.62
C LYS A 91 5.11 9.01 20.06
N VAL A 92 6.32 9.07 19.54
CA VAL A 92 7.03 7.90 19.02
C VAL A 92 7.55 7.08 20.21
N ALA A 93 6.99 5.89 20.40
CA ALA A 93 7.45 4.96 21.43
C ALA A 93 8.82 4.38 21.10
N TRP A 94 9.00 4.04 19.82
CA TRP A 94 10.21 3.46 19.25
C TRP A 94 10.13 3.49 17.73
N GLU A 95 11.31 3.41 17.10
CA GLU A 95 11.47 3.25 15.66
C GLU A 95 12.30 1.99 15.39
N THR A 96 11.94 1.20 14.38
CA THR A 96 12.71 0.01 13.97
C THR A 96 12.55 -0.28 12.48
N ASP A 97 13.52 -0.91 11.86
CA ASP A 97 13.42 -1.46 10.50
C ASP A 97 12.69 -2.82 10.46
N ASP A 98 12.78 -3.61 11.53
CA ASP A 98 12.05 -4.87 11.71
C ASP A 98 10.80 -4.70 12.60
N MET A 99 9.79 -4.04 12.03
CA MET A 99 8.49 -3.82 12.68
C MET A 99 7.86 -5.11 13.19
N LYS A 100 7.92 -6.18 12.40
CA LYS A 100 7.27 -7.46 12.72
C LYS A 100 7.91 -8.09 13.95
N GLN A 101 9.23 -8.17 14.01
CA GLN A 101 9.94 -8.72 15.17
C GLN A 101 9.70 -7.87 16.42
N LYS A 102 9.75 -6.53 16.30
CA LYS A 102 9.55 -5.61 17.42
C LYS A 102 8.14 -5.72 18.00
N LEU A 103 7.10 -5.73 17.16
CA LEU A 103 5.72 -5.90 17.59
C LEU A 103 5.49 -7.27 18.25
N SER A 104 6.02 -8.35 17.66
CA SER A 104 5.92 -9.70 18.22
C SER A 104 6.55 -9.78 19.63
N LEU A 105 7.68 -9.11 19.84
CA LEU A 105 8.31 -9.02 21.17
C LEU A 105 7.47 -8.18 22.13
N SER A 106 6.99 -7.01 21.70
CA SER A 106 6.14 -6.12 22.51
C SER A 106 4.84 -6.80 22.96
N MET A 107 4.26 -7.66 22.13
CA MET A 107 3.10 -8.49 22.50
C MET A 107 3.43 -9.46 23.63
N THR A 108 4.62 -10.06 23.60
CA THR A 108 5.07 -11.01 24.63
C THR A 108 5.41 -10.33 25.94
N THR A 109 6.01 -9.12 25.89
CA THR A 109 6.41 -8.36 27.08
C THR A 109 5.29 -7.52 27.67
N GLY A 110 4.20 -7.30 26.93
CA GLY A 110 3.13 -6.35 27.28
C GLY A 110 3.49 -4.88 27.03
N ASP A 111 4.64 -4.60 26.45
CA ASP A 111 5.16 -3.26 26.16
C ASP A 111 4.69 -2.78 24.77
N LEU A 112 3.37 -2.75 24.60
CA LEU A 112 2.71 -2.30 23.38
C LEU A 112 2.46 -0.78 23.43
N PRO A 113 2.76 -0.04 22.34
CA PRO A 113 2.31 1.34 22.21
C PRO A 113 0.77 1.38 22.13
N ASP A 114 0.21 2.58 22.30
CA ASP A 114 -1.25 2.79 22.30
C ASP A 114 -1.84 2.53 20.91
N VAL A 115 -1.10 2.89 19.86
CA VAL A 115 -1.47 2.70 18.45
C VAL A 115 -0.38 1.92 17.72
N MET A 116 -0.78 1.00 16.86
CA MET A 116 0.12 0.21 16.02
C MET A 116 -0.40 0.16 14.59
N LEU A 117 0.49 0.33 13.62
CA LEU A 117 0.24 -0.05 12.22
C LEU A 117 0.84 -1.44 12.01
N VAL A 118 -0.01 -2.42 11.72
CA VAL A 118 0.36 -3.84 11.70
C VAL A 118 0.01 -4.50 10.38
N ASP A 119 0.75 -5.55 10.01
CA ASP A 119 0.32 -6.45 8.95
C ASP A 119 -0.81 -7.36 9.42
N ARG A 120 -1.41 -8.10 8.48
CA ARG A 120 -2.55 -8.99 8.77
C ARG A 120 -2.20 -10.12 9.73
N GLU A 121 -0.95 -10.59 9.72
CA GLU A 121 -0.50 -11.67 10.60
C GLU A 121 -0.46 -11.19 12.05
N ILE A 122 0.17 -10.04 12.31
CA ILE A 122 0.22 -9.42 13.64
C ILE A 122 -1.17 -8.96 14.09
N PHE A 123 -2.00 -8.43 13.19
CA PHE A 123 -3.41 -8.11 13.47
C PHE A 123 -4.15 -9.32 14.05
N ASN A 124 -4.09 -10.46 13.36
CA ASN A 124 -4.74 -11.69 13.82
C ASN A 124 -4.19 -12.15 15.17
N GLN A 125 -2.87 -12.09 15.39
CA GLN A 125 -2.30 -12.44 16.69
C GLN A 125 -2.78 -11.50 17.81
N LEU A 126 -2.91 -10.20 17.55
CA LEU A 126 -3.42 -9.23 18.53
C LEU A 126 -4.89 -9.47 18.88
N VAL A 127 -5.72 -9.82 17.89
CA VAL A 127 -7.10 -10.25 18.10
C VAL A 127 -7.15 -11.54 18.93
N ASP A 128 -6.40 -12.58 18.52
CA ASP A 128 -6.39 -13.90 19.18
C ASP A 128 -5.97 -13.81 20.66
N ASN A 129 -5.08 -12.86 20.98
CA ASN A 129 -4.61 -12.62 22.35
C ASN A 129 -5.41 -11.54 23.10
N ASP A 130 -6.49 -11.00 22.50
CA ASP A 130 -7.38 -10.02 23.11
C ASP A 130 -6.66 -8.75 23.57
N LEU A 131 -5.71 -8.25 22.75
CA LEU A 131 -4.80 -7.14 23.07
C LEU A 131 -5.22 -5.79 22.47
N ILE A 132 -6.24 -5.78 21.61
CA ILE A 132 -6.69 -4.59 20.88
C ILE A 132 -8.17 -4.27 21.15
N ALA A 133 -8.52 -3.00 21.01
CA ALA A 133 -9.85 -2.47 21.31
C ALA A 133 -10.87 -2.78 20.19
N ASP A 134 -12.13 -2.87 20.59
CA ASP A 134 -13.28 -2.84 19.68
C ASP A 134 -13.49 -1.38 19.22
N LEU A 135 -13.26 -1.12 17.94
CA LEU A 135 -13.36 0.21 17.33
C LEU A 135 -14.72 0.44 16.64
N THR A 136 -15.70 -0.44 16.82
CA THR A 136 -17.00 -0.36 16.14
C THR A 136 -17.70 0.97 16.43
N GLU A 137 -17.88 1.30 17.72
CA GLU A 137 -18.55 2.55 18.11
C GLU A 137 -17.75 3.80 17.70
N VAL A 138 -16.41 3.72 17.76
CA VAL A 138 -15.51 4.78 17.33
C VAL A 138 -15.67 5.06 15.84
N TYR A 139 -15.66 4.02 15.00
CA TYR A 139 -15.86 4.18 13.56
C TYR A 139 -17.26 4.72 13.24
N GLU A 140 -18.31 4.14 13.82
CA GLU A 140 -19.69 4.54 13.54
C GLU A 140 -19.96 6.01 13.87
N LYS A 141 -19.45 6.48 15.02
CA LYS A 141 -19.79 7.80 15.56
C LYS A 141 -18.75 8.88 15.23
N THR A 142 -17.48 8.53 15.07
CA THR A 142 -16.38 9.51 14.95
C THR A 142 -15.73 9.55 13.58
N ALA A 143 -15.85 8.52 12.73
CA ALA A 143 -15.34 8.63 11.36
C ALA A 143 -16.10 9.75 10.62
N SER A 144 -15.36 10.64 9.94
CA SER A 144 -15.96 11.72 9.15
C SER A 144 -16.77 11.17 7.98
N GLU A 145 -17.69 11.97 7.43
CA GLU A 145 -18.42 11.60 6.22
C GLU A 145 -17.47 11.32 5.06
N GLY A 146 -16.38 12.08 4.91
CA GLY A 146 -15.36 11.82 3.89
C GLY A 146 -14.69 10.44 4.03
N ILE A 147 -14.32 10.03 5.25
CA ILE A 147 -13.78 8.68 5.50
C ILE A 147 -14.82 7.60 5.19
N LYS A 148 -16.09 7.81 5.59
CA LYS A 148 -17.18 6.88 5.30
C LYS A 148 -17.45 6.75 3.81
N GLU A 149 -17.42 7.84 3.05
CA GLU A 149 -17.54 7.85 1.59
C GLU A 149 -16.38 7.09 0.92
N ILE A 150 -15.15 7.33 1.38
CA ILE A 150 -13.96 6.63 0.88
C ILE A 150 -14.09 5.12 1.15
N TYR A 151 -14.34 4.70 2.38
CA TYR A 151 -14.51 3.27 2.70
C TYR A 151 -15.71 2.67 1.97
N GLY A 152 -16.80 3.42 1.82
CA GLY A 152 -17.98 3.01 1.08
C GLY A 152 -17.73 2.73 -0.40
N SER A 153 -16.71 3.35 -1.01
CA SER A 153 -16.33 3.06 -2.41
C SER A 153 -15.82 1.64 -2.64
N TYR A 154 -15.41 0.94 -1.58
CA TYR A 154 -15.02 -0.47 -1.62
C TYR A 154 -16.22 -1.43 -1.40
N GLY A 155 -17.43 -0.90 -1.16
CA GLY A 155 -18.55 -1.68 -0.65
C GLY A 155 -18.22 -2.29 0.71
N ASP A 156 -18.74 -3.49 0.99
CA ASP A 156 -18.45 -4.18 2.26
C ASP A 156 -17.01 -4.76 2.29
N PHE A 157 -16.36 -4.88 1.14
CA PHE A 157 -15.16 -5.68 0.95
C PHE A 157 -13.99 -5.28 1.85
N LEU A 158 -13.76 -3.97 2.04
CA LEU A 158 -12.65 -3.43 2.84
C LEU A 158 -12.86 -3.66 4.35
N LEU A 159 -13.99 -3.22 4.91
CA LEU A 159 -14.24 -3.31 6.34
C LEU A 159 -14.45 -4.74 6.83
N GLU A 160 -14.98 -5.64 5.99
CA GLU A 160 -15.07 -7.06 6.32
C GLU A 160 -13.68 -7.69 6.57
N GLN A 161 -12.59 -7.13 6.01
CA GLN A 161 -11.24 -7.66 6.25
C GLN A 161 -10.73 -7.44 7.69
N VAL A 162 -11.32 -6.50 8.42
CA VAL A 162 -10.92 -6.14 9.80
C VAL A 162 -12.01 -6.44 10.83
N LYS A 163 -13.11 -7.05 10.39
CA LYS A 163 -14.19 -7.46 11.28
C LYS A 163 -13.91 -8.84 11.87
N VAL A 164 -14.10 -8.96 13.19
CA VAL A 164 -14.04 -10.23 13.92
C VAL A 164 -15.28 -10.30 14.81
N ASP A 165 -16.06 -11.38 14.68
CA ASP A 165 -17.35 -11.53 15.36
C ASP A 165 -18.30 -10.31 15.19
N GLY A 166 -18.27 -9.70 14.00
CA GLY A 166 -19.07 -8.53 13.65
C GLY A 166 -18.53 -7.19 14.19
N LYS A 167 -17.40 -7.19 14.89
CA LYS A 167 -16.78 -5.99 15.49
C LYS A 167 -15.61 -5.51 14.63
N ILE A 168 -15.49 -4.20 14.44
CA ILE A 168 -14.34 -3.59 13.77
C ILE A 168 -13.17 -3.61 14.75
N MET A 169 -12.17 -4.47 14.53
CA MET A 169 -11.02 -4.61 15.43
C MET A 169 -9.80 -3.79 14.96
N GLY A 170 -9.90 -3.09 13.84
CA GLY A 170 -8.85 -2.26 13.28
C GLY A 170 -9.38 -1.34 12.18
N LEU A 171 -8.58 -0.35 11.79
CA LEU A 171 -8.87 0.61 10.73
C LEU A 171 -7.95 0.31 9.55
N PRO A 172 -8.48 -0.16 8.41
CA PRO A 172 -7.64 -0.59 7.31
C PRO A 172 -7.09 0.60 6.53
N MET A 173 -5.79 0.54 6.23
CA MET A 173 -5.21 1.38 5.20
C MET A 173 -5.68 0.88 3.83
N THR A 174 -6.12 1.78 2.95
CA THR A 174 -6.78 1.39 1.70
C THR A 174 -5.77 1.11 0.59
N ASN A 175 -5.98 0.04 -0.16
CA ASN A 175 -5.34 -0.18 -1.45
C ASN A 175 -6.29 0.22 -2.58
N ILE A 176 -5.91 1.23 -3.35
CA ILE A 176 -6.76 1.76 -4.42
C ILE A 176 -6.88 0.76 -5.58
N GLY A 177 -7.99 0.81 -6.31
CA GLY A 177 -8.23 -0.02 -7.48
C GLY A 177 -7.30 0.30 -8.65
N ASN A 178 -7.32 -0.60 -9.64
CA ASN A 178 -6.66 -0.42 -10.94
C ASN A 178 -5.13 -0.16 -10.89
N GLN A 179 -4.43 -0.67 -9.88
CA GLN A 179 -2.95 -0.63 -9.78
C GLN A 179 -2.24 -1.78 -10.51
N HIS A 180 -2.86 -2.35 -11.53
CA HIS A 180 -2.30 -3.47 -12.28
C HIS A 180 -1.16 -3.03 -13.20
N GLN A 181 -0.40 -3.99 -13.69
CA GLN A 181 0.71 -3.74 -14.61
C GLN A 181 0.15 -3.40 -16.00
N LEU A 182 0.63 -2.31 -16.59
CA LEU A 182 0.33 -1.87 -17.96
C LEU A 182 1.57 -2.10 -18.84
N LEU A 183 1.38 -2.29 -20.14
CA LEU A 183 2.50 -2.26 -21.08
C LEU A 183 2.93 -0.81 -21.29
N TRP A 184 4.14 -0.48 -20.85
CA TRP A 184 4.78 0.78 -21.18
C TRP A 184 5.73 0.58 -22.35
N VAL A 185 5.62 1.43 -23.37
CA VAL A 185 6.40 1.33 -24.60
C VAL A 185 6.95 2.69 -25.05
N ARG A 186 8.16 2.67 -25.62
CA ARG A 186 8.75 3.80 -26.34
C ARG A 186 8.05 4.02 -27.67
N LYS A 187 7.08 4.94 -27.71
CA LYS A 187 6.29 5.27 -28.89
C LYS A 187 7.17 5.79 -30.04
N ASP A 188 8.21 6.56 -29.72
CA ASP A 188 9.18 7.02 -30.71
C ASP A 188 9.96 5.86 -31.36
N TRP A 189 10.15 4.74 -30.65
CA TRP A 189 10.76 3.53 -31.22
C TRP A 189 9.77 2.78 -32.11
N VAL A 190 8.50 2.70 -31.71
CA VAL A 190 7.41 2.14 -32.52
C VAL A 190 7.32 2.87 -33.86
N ASP A 191 7.32 4.20 -33.83
CA ASP A 191 7.25 5.03 -35.04
C ASP A 191 8.49 4.90 -35.91
N LYS A 192 9.67 4.79 -35.31
CA LYS A 192 10.94 4.62 -36.03
C LYS A 192 10.99 3.34 -36.86
N VAL A 193 10.36 2.27 -36.40
CA VAL A 193 10.26 1.00 -37.16
C VAL A 193 9.00 0.90 -38.01
N GLY A 194 8.14 1.93 -38.00
CA GLY A 194 6.89 1.96 -38.76
C GLY A 194 5.87 0.94 -38.27
N ALA A 195 5.91 0.56 -37.00
CA ALA A 195 4.96 -0.35 -36.38
C ALA A 195 3.75 0.41 -35.80
N GLU A 196 2.73 -0.34 -35.40
CA GLU A 196 1.61 0.17 -34.59
C GLU A 196 1.79 -0.25 -33.13
N LEU A 197 1.03 0.36 -32.22
CA LEU A 197 1.01 -0.07 -30.82
C LEU A 197 0.39 -1.47 -30.72
N PRO A 198 1.00 -2.39 -29.93
CA PRO A 198 0.57 -3.78 -29.91
C PRO A 198 -0.73 -3.94 -29.10
N THR A 199 -1.56 -4.89 -29.50
CA THR A 199 -2.80 -5.26 -28.82
C THR A 199 -2.75 -6.69 -28.28
N THR A 200 -2.26 -7.64 -29.08
CA THR A 200 -2.18 -9.06 -28.71
C THR A 200 -0.81 -9.43 -28.14
N LEU A 201 -0.72 -10.55 -27.42
CA LEU A 201 0.56 -11.02 -26.88
C LEU A 201 1.60 -11.29 -27.97
N ASP A 202 1.18 -11.83 -29.11
CA ASP A 202 2.06 -12.07 -30.26
C ASP A 202 2.62 -10.75 -30.81
N GLU A 203 1.79 -9.72 -30.95
CA GLU A 203 2.24 -8.38 -31.38
C GLU A 203 3.21 -7.74 -30.37
N VAL A 204 2.98 -7.94 -29.07
CA VAL A 204 3.90 -7.49 -28.02
C VAL A 204 5.27 -8.14 -28.20
N TRP A 205 5.32 -9.46 -28.45
CA TRP A 205 6.58 -10.18 -28.66
C TRP A 205 7.24 -9.85 -30.00
N ASP A 206 6.48 -9.68 -31.07
CA ASP A 206 6.99 -9.31 -32.38
C ASP A 206 7.59 -7.90 -32.37
N LEU A 207 6.97 -6.96 -31.64
CA LEU A 207 7.51 -5.62 -31.46
C LEU A 207 8.82 -5.65 -30.65
N ALA A 208 8.86 -6.39 -29.53
CA ALA A 208 10.07 -6.53 -28.74
C ALA A 208 11.21 -7.16 -29.54
N ARG A 209 10.91 -8.17 -30.36
CA ARG A 209 11.87 -8.78 -31.30
C ARG A 209 12.38 -7.75 -32.29
N THR A 210 11.49 -6.98 -32.91
CA THR A 210 11.85 -5.93 -33.86
C THR A 210 12.78 -4.90 -33.22
N PHE A 211 12.51 -4.49 -31.99
CA PHE A 211 13.36 -3.55 -31.24
C PHE A 211 14.77 -4.09 -31.04
N VAL A 212 14.89 -5.35 -30.63
CA VAL A 212 16.19 -6.01 -30.40
C VAL A 212 16.95 -6.21 -31.71
N GLU A 213 16.31 -6.80 -32.73
CA GLU A 213 16.96 -7.17 -34.01
C GLU A 213 17.46 -5.96 -34.80
N GLN A 214 16.71 -4.85 -34.77
CA GLN A 214 17.08 -3.62 -35.47
C GLN A 214 17.95 -2.68 -34.62
N ASP A 215 18.24 -3.05 -33.37
CA ASP A 215 18.90 -2.19 -32.37
C ASP A 215 18.27 -0.78 -32.36
N VAL A 216 16.97 -0.69 -32.14
CA VAL A 216 16.21 0.57 -32.35
C VAL A 216 16.73 1.70 -31.48
N SER A 217 17.30 1.38 -30.30
CA SER A 217 17.99 2.38 -29.46
C SER A 217 19.27 2.96 -30.08
N GLY A 218 19.95 2.22 -30.96
CA GLY A 218 21.26 2.55 -31.50
C GLY A 218 22.43 2.36 -30.52
N THR A 219 22.18 1.74 -29.37
CA THR A 219 23.20 1.54 -28.31
C THR A 219 24.06 0.29 -28.54
N GLY A 220 23.71 -0.56 -29.51
CA GLY A 220 24.26 -1.91 -29.68
C GLY A 220 23.84 -2.89 -28.57
N LYS A 221 22.94 -2.47 -27.66
CA LYS A 221 22.50 -3.22 -26.48
C LYS A 221 20.98 -3.08 -26.26
N THR A 222 20.21 -2.89 -27.33
CA THR A 222 18.74 -2.84 -27.22
C THR A 222 18.24 -4.17 -26.66
N GLY A 223 17.55 -4.12 -25.52
CA GLY A 223 16.84 -5.24 -24.90
C GLY A 223 15.34 -5.18 -25.21
N GLY A 224 14.68 -6.35 -25.18
CA GLY A 224 13.23 -6.45 -25.33
C GLY A 224 12.52 -6.02 -24.06
N PHE A 225 12.53 -6.88 -23.05
CA PHE A 225 11.95 -6.66 -21.73
C PHE A 225 12.97 -6.87 -20.62
N VAL A 226 12.81 -6.12 -19.53
CA VAL A 226 13.48 -6.39 -18.25
C VAL A 226 12.40 -6.56 -17.17
N MET A 227 12.63 -7.51 -16.26
CA MET A 227 11.81 -7.74 -15.07
C MET A 227 12.69 -7.69 -13.82
N ASP A 228 12.08 -7.57 -12.65
CA ASP A 228 12.76 -7.82 -11.39
C ASP A 228 12.88 -9.34 -11.14
N GLN A 229 13.32 -9.73 -9.94
CA GLN A 229 13.42 -11.14 -9.54
C GLN A 229 12.05 -11.75 -9.19
N ASN A 230 10.95 -11.13 -9.63
CA ASN A 230 9.59 -11.57 -9.42
C ASN A 230 8.87 -11.71 -10.77
N ALA A 231 8.53 -12.95 -11.15
CA ALA A 231 7.80 -13.22 -12.38
C ALA A 231 6.45 -12.51 -12.48
N MET A 232 5.88 -12.04 -11.36
CA MET A 232 4.58 -11.35 -11.34
C MET A 232 4.58 -10.01 -12.09
N ASN A 233 5.74 -9.45 -12.44
CA ASN A 233 5.82 -8.32 -13.38
C ASN A 233 5.21 -8.67 -14.74
N PHE A 234 5.24 -9.94 -15.13
CA PHE A 234 4.56 -10.45 -16.33
C PHE A 234 3.11 -10.88 -16.08
N SER A 235 2.45 -10.40 -15.02
CA SER A 235 1.03 -10.70 -14.74
C SER A 235 0.10 -10.50 -15.95
N PRO A 236 0.29 -9.50 -16.84
CA PRO A 236 -0.51 -9.40 -18.07
C PRO A 236 -0.31 -10.58 -19.04
N VAL A 237 0.90 -11.14 -19.13
CA VAL A 237 1.18 -12.34 -19.93
C VAL A 237 0.48 -13.56 -19.33
N PHE A 238 0.58 -13.75 -18.01
CA PHE A 238 -0.15 -14.83 -17.33
C PHE A 238 -1.66 -14.73 -17.54
N ALA A 239 -2.21 -13.51 -17.49
CA ALA A 239 -3.64 -13.27 -17.63
C ALA A 239 -4.20 -13.64 -19.01
N VAL A 240 -3.42 -13.52 -20.09
CA VAL A 240 -3.79 -14.01 -21.44
C VAL A 240 -4.06 -15.52 -21.43
N TYR A 241 -3.29 -16.27 -20.67
CA TYR A 241 -3.47 -17.72 -20.49
C TYR A 241 -4.50 -18.07 -19.40
N ASN A 242 -5.22 -17.06 -18.87
CA ASN A 242 -6.14 -17.21 -17.74
C ASN A 242 -5.46 -17.78 -16.48
N ALA A 243 -4.17 -17.46 -16.30
CA ALA A 243 -3.37 -17.81 -15.13
C ALA A 243 -3.23 -16.59 -14.21
N PHE A 244 -3.44 -16.79 -12.91
CA PHE A 244 -3.39 -15.72 -11.90
C PHE A 244 -2.47 -16.12 -10.74
N PRO A 245 -1.15 -16.21 -10.98
CA PRO A 245 -0.20 -16.63 -9.96
C PRO A 245 -0.20 -15.72 -8.74
N ALA A 246 0.12 -16.30 -7.60
CA ALA A 246 0.09 -15.75 -6.26
C ALA A 246 -1.29 -15.32 -5.74
N GLN A 247 -2.37 -15.59 -6.48
CA GLN A 247 -3.73 -15.18 -6.12
C GLN A 247 -4.62 -16.34 -5.70
N TRP A 248 -5.57 -16.06 -4.81
CA TRP A 248 -6.70 -16.95 -4.54
C TRP A 248 -7.85 -16.61 -5.48
N ILE A 249 -8.30 -17.58 -6.28
CA ILE A 249 -9.35 -17.39 -7.28
C ILE A 249 -10.44 -18.44 -7.12
N LYS A 250 -11.64 -18.18 -7.67
CA LYS A 250 -12.68 -19.20 -7.78
C LYS A 250 -12.50 -20.00 -9.06
N ASN A 251 -12.49 -21.32 -8.94
CA ASN A 251 -12.54 -22.20 -10.11
C ASN A 251 -13.98 -22.27 -10.69
N LYS A 252 -14.15 -23.04 -11.76
CA LYS A 252 -15.46 -23.21 -12.44
C LYS A 252 -16.55 -23.81 -11.56
N ASP A 253 -16.17 -24.59 -10.55
CA ASP A 253 -17.08 -25.21 -9.58
C ASP A 253 -17.37 -24.29 -8.39
N GLY A 254 -16.82 -23.07 -8.38
CA GLY A 254 -16.98 -22.08 -7.32
C GLY A 254 -16.08 -22.29 -6.11
N GLN A 255 -15.18 -23.28 -6.13
CA GLN A 255 -14.21 -23.52 -5.06
C GLN A 255 -13.05 -22.53 -5.15
N ILE A 256 -12.58 -22.09 -3.99
CA ILE A 256 -11.42 -21.22 -3.87
C ILE A 256 -10.15 -22.06 -4.03
N VAL A 257 -9.35 -21.74 -5.04
CA VAL A 257 -8.11 -22.43 -5.39
C VAL A 257 -6.95 -21.45 -5.49
N TYR A 258 -5.72 -21.96 -5.34
CA TYR A 258 -4.53 -21.14 -5.47
C TYR A 258 -4.06 -21.09 -6.92
N GLY A 259 -3.96 -19.90 -7.50
CA GLY A 259 -3.70 -19.67 -8.92
C GLY A 259 -2.36 -20.24 -9.42
N SER A 260 -1.33 -20.23 -8.58
CA SER A 260 0.01 -20.70 -8.96
C SER A 260 0.12 -22.20 -9.18
N VAL A 261 -0.84 -22.98 -8.67
CA VAL A 261 -0.88 -24.44 -8.84
C VAL A 261 -1.92 -24.90 -9.86
N GLN A 262 -2.53 -23.96 -10.59
CA GLN A 262 -3.50 -24.28 -11.63
C GLN A 262 -2.81 -24.64 -12.96
N PRO A 263 -3.39 -25.56 -13.76
CA PRO A 263 -2.77 -26.04 -15.01
C PRO A 263 -2.53 -24.93 -16.04
N GLU A 264 -3.31 -23.85 -16.02
CA GLU A 264 -3.19 -22.67 -16.88
C GLU A 264 -1.79 -22.03 -16.81
N MET A 265 -1.11 -22.13 -15.66
CA MET A 265 0.26 -21.64 -15.48
C MET A 265 1.25 -22.22 -16.49
N LYS A 266 1.09 -23.48 -16.91
CA LYS A 266 2.06 -24.15 -17.79
C LYS A 266 2.21 -23.46 -19.13
N ALA A 267 1.12 -22.96 -19.70
CA ALA A 267 1.14 -22.31 -21.00
C ALA A 267 1.90 -20.97 -20.94
N ALA A 268 1.64 -20.18 -19.90
CA ALA A 268 2.36 -18.93 -19.64
C ALA A 268 3.85 -19.16 -19.38
N LEU A 269 4.20 -20.17 -18.57
CA LEU A 269 5.59 -20.51 -18.28
C LEU A 269 6.34 -21.01 -19.53
N ALA A 270 5.67 -21.76 -20.41
CA ALA A 270 6.24 -22.20 -21.68
C ALA A 270 6.55 -21.00 -22.59
N ASP A 271 5.61 -20.06 -22.72
CA ASP A 271 5.82 -18.84 -23.51
C ASP A 271 6.98 -18.01 -22.95
N LEU A 272 6.96 -17.67 -21.66
CA LEU A 272 8.03 -16.91 -21.01
C LEU A 272 9.39 -17.60 -21.12
N SER A 273 9.46 -18.93 -21.00
CA SER A 273 10.70 -19.70 -21.17
C SER A 273 11.23 -19.62 -22.61
N GLU A 274 10.35 -19.68 -23.61
CA GLU A 274 10.73 -19.52 -25.02
C GLU A 274 11.23 -18.10 -25.31
N ARG A 275 10.51 -17.08 -24.82
CA ARG A 275 10.89 -15.65 -24.96
C ARG A 275 12.19 -15.32 -24.24
N TYR A 276 12.42 -15.93 -23.07
CA TYR A 276 13.71 -15.87 -22.41
C TYR A 276 14.77 -16.49 -23.29
N LYS A 277 14.61 -17.74 -23.76
CA LYS A 277 15.57 -18.44 -24.63
C LYS A 277 15.93 -17.65 -25.89
N GLU A 278 14.94 -17.00 -26.50
CA GLU A 278 15.06 -16.13 -27.68
C GLU A 278 15.87 -14.85 -27.40
N GLY A 279 16.00 -14.44 -26.13
CA GLY A 279 16.73 -13.24 -25.72
C GLY A 279 15.86 -11.99 -25.65
N LEU A 280 14.53 -12.14 -25.71
CA LEU A 280 13.57 -11.04 -25.59
C LEU A 280 13.37 -10.62 -24.13
N ILE A 281 13.60 -11.54 -23.17
CA ILE A 281 13.65 -11.24 -21.74
C ILE A 281 15.12 -11.14 -21.33
N ASP A 282 15.48 -10.07 -20.60
CA ASP A 282 16.83 -9.81 -20.13
C ASP A 282 17.46 -11.01 -19.42
N LYS A 283 18.58 -11.51 -19.97
CA LYS A 283 19.26 -12.69 -19.45
C LYS A 283 19.82 -12.55 -18.05
N GLN A 284 19.97 -11.32 -17.55
CA GLN A 284 20.55 -11.05 -16.23
C GLN A 284 19.50 -10.68 -15.18
N PHE A 285 18.19 -10.74 -15.50
CA PHE A 285 17.13 -10.27 -14.59
C PHE A 285 17.26 -10.85 -13.16
N ALA A 286 17.63 -12.13 -13.06
CA ALA A 286 17.74 -12.85 -11.79
C ALA A 286 18.88 -12.38 -10.87
N VAL A 287 19.84 -11.59 -11.39
CA VAL A 287 20.98 -11.07 -10.62
C VAL A 287 21.08 -9.56 -10.62
N ARG A 288 20.23 -8.86 -11.40
CA ARG A 288 20.22 -7.41 -11.42
C ARG A 288 19.66 -6.84 -10.12
N SER A 289 20.25 -5.75 -9.66
CA SER A 289 19.62 -4.87 -8.66
C SER A 289 18.51 -4.03 -9.31
N ASN A 290 17.68 -3.40 -8.48
CA ASN A 290 16.67 -2.46 -8.98
C ASN A 290 17.33 -1.24 -9.65
N GLU A 291 18.42 -0.71 -9.09
CA GLU A 291 19.14 0.42 -9.70
C GLU A 291 19.73 0.06 -11.07
N GLU A 292 20.27 -1.16 -11.21
CA GLU A 292 20.78 -1.65 -12.49
C GLU A 292 19.67 -1.79 -13.54
N LYS A 293 18.49 -2.27 -13.14
CA LYS A 293 17.31 -2.33 -14.01
C LYS A 293 16.87 -0.93 -14.42
N GLU A 294 16.76 -0.01 -13.47
CA GLU A 294 16.33 1.37 -13.73
C GLU A 294 17.27 2.09 -14.69
N ALA A 295 18.58 1.86 -14.55
CA ALA A 295 19.59 2.41 -15.44
C ALA A 295 19.42 1.96 -16.90
N LEU A 296 18.89 0.75 -17.18
CA LEU A 296 18.62 0.31 -18.55
C LEU A 296 17.55 1.18 -19.23
N VAL A 297 16.53 1.61 -18.48
CA VAL A 297 15.47 2.50 -19.00
C VAL A 297 16.03 3.91 -19.20
N ILE A 298 16.75 4.44 -18.21
CA ILE A 298 17.35 5.80 -18.27
C ILE A 298 18.31 5.91 -19.45
N ASN A 299 19.16 4.90 -19.65
CA ASN A 299 20.15 4.88 -20.72
C ASN A 299 19.56 4.50 -22.09
N GLY A 300 18.23 4.35 -22.19
CA GLY A 300 17.55 4.03 -23.44
C GLY A 300 17.89 2.65 -24.00
N GLN A 301 18.21 1.67 -23.15
CA GLN A 301 18.55 0.31 -23.58
C GLN A 301 17.32 -0.61 -23.64
N VAL A 302 16.25 -0.31 -22.90
CA VAL A 302 14.99 -1.06 -22.92
C VAL A 302 13.84 -0.11 -23.24
N GLY A 303 12.99 -0.51 -24.19
CA GLY A 303 11.86 0.28 -24.66
C GLY A 303 10.49 -0.31 -24.35
N MET A 304 10.41 -1.47 -23.70
CA MET A 304 9.16 -2.15 -23.34
C MET A 304 9.25 -2.76 -21.94
N LEU A 305 8.28 -2.46 -21.07
CA LEU A 305 8.18 -3.03 -19.73
C LEU A 305 6.72 -3.14 -19.29
N PHE A 306 6.43 -4.11 -18.42
CA PHE A 306 5.19 -4.11 -17.66
C PHE A 306 5.42 -3.39 -16.32
N ASN A 307 4.68 -2.31 -16.11
CA ASN A 307 4.80 -1.46 -14.91
C ASN A 307 3.45 -0.82 -14.55
N PRO A 308 3.21 -0.48 -13.27
CA PRO A 308 1.97 0.16 -12.86
C PRO A 308 1.83 1.58 -13.42
N TRP A 309 0.62 2.13 -13.36
CA TRP A 309 0.30 3.46 -13.88
C TRP A 309 1.20 4.58 -13.35
N TRP A 310 1.70 4.48 -12.13
CA TRP A 310 2.48 5.52 -11.44
C TRP A 310 3.97 5.51 -11.80
N ILE A 311 4.41 4.65 -12.71
CA ILE A 311 5.84 4.46 -13.01
C ILE A 311 6.52 5.72 -13.53
N GLY A 312 5.79 6.67 -14.13
CA GLY A 312 6.31 7.96 -14.56
C GLY A 312 7.02 8.73 -13.45
N TYR A 313 6.63 8.55 -12.19
CA TYR A 313 7.29 9.19 -11.03
C TYR A 313 8.70 8.70 -10.74
N THR A 314 9.05 7.53 -11.28
CA THR A 314 10.31 6.84 -11.01
C THR A 314 11.38 7.20 -12.05
N ASN A 315 12.12 6.22 -12.57
CA ASN A 315 13.20 6.38 -13.53
C ASN A 315 12.72 6.75 -14.95
N TYR A 316 11.44 6.60 -15.26
CA TYR A 316 10.88 6.93 -16.59
C TYR A 316 11.04 8.41 -16.91
N LYS A 317 10.79 9.30 -15.94
CA LYS A 317 10.92 10.73 -16.17
C LYS A 317 12.34 11.18 -16.51
N GLU A 318 13.34 10.40 -16.09
CA GLU A 318 14.74 10.70 -16.33
C GLU A 318 15.15 10.40 -17.79
N SER A 319 14.33 9.67 -18.56
CA SER A 319 14.65 9.34 -19.95
C SER A 319 14.77 10.59 -20.84
N ILE A 320 13.97 11.64 -20.58
CA ILE A 320 14.02 12.87 -21.38
C ILE A 320 15.29 13.69 -21.16
N LYS A 321 16.02 13.47 -20.04
CA LYS A 321 17.34 14.09 -19.84
C LYS A 321 18.41 13.50 -20.75
N GLN A 322 18.33 12.19 -20.99
CA GLN A 322 19.30 11.47 -21.84
C GLN A 322 18.89 11.50 -23.31
N ASN A 323 17.58 11.45 -23.58
CA ASN A 323 17.02 11.49 -24.91
C ASN A 323 15.78 12.41 -24.90
N PRO A 324 15.94 13.70 -25.28
CA PRO A 324 14.82 14.66 -25.32
C PRO A 324 13.67 14.26 -26.24
N GLU A 325 13.88 13.34 -27.19
CA GLU A 325 12.84 12.81 -28.09
C GLU A 325 12.15 11.56 -27.51
N ALA A 326 12.49 11.13 -26.29
CA ALA A 326 11.89 9.95 -25.69
C ALA A 326 10.39 10.15 -25.44
N GLU A 327 9.58 9.27 -26.00
CA GLU A 327 8.13 9.30 -25.83
C GLU A 327 7.68 7.97 -25.24
N TRP A 328 7.33 7.95 -23.96
CA TRP A 328 6.69 6.81 -23.32
C TRP A 328 5.18 6.92 -23.38
N VAL A 329 4.51 5.82 -23.72
CA VAL A 329 3.06 5.67 -23.61
C VAL A 329 2.74 4.38 -22.86
N ALA A 330 1.61 4.38 -22.17
CA ALA A 330 1.02 3.17 -21.61
C ALA A 330 0.04 2.55 -22.63
N VAL A 331 -0.13 1.23 -22.58
CA VAL A 331 -1.09 0.48 -23.38
C VAL A 331 -1.71 -0.62 -22.51
N SER A 332 -3.04 -0.72 -22.55
CA SER A 332 -3.80 -1.83 -21.93
C SER A 332 -3.71 -3.10 -22.77
N ALA A 333 -2.51 -3.64 -22.89
CA ALA A 333 -2.16 -4.83 -23.67
C ALA A 333 -1.24 -5.75 -22.86
N PRO A 334 -1.22 -7.06 -23.13
CA PRO A 334 -2.00 -7.76 -24.15
C PRO A 334 -3.46 -8.02 -23.77
N VAL A 335 -4.38 -7.91 -24.74
CA VAL A 335 -5.78 -8.34 -24.59
C VAL A 335 -5.98 -9.79 -24.99
N ASP A 336 -7.03 -10.43 -24.47
CA ASP A 336 -7.47 -11.76 -24.91
C ASP A 336 -8.24 -11.72 -26.25
N ASP A 337 -8.65 -12.90 -26.74
CA ASP A 337 -9.41 -13.04 -28.00
C ASP A 337 -10.74 -12.27 -28.03
N ALA A 338 -11.29 -11.91 -26.87
CA ALA A 338 -12.50 -11.09 -26.74
C ALA A 338 -12.18 -9.58 -26.63
N GLY A 339 -10.91 -9.20 -26.76
CA GLY A 339 -10.43 -7.84 -26.62
C GLY A 339 -10.40 -7.35 -25.17
N LYS A 340 -10.36 -8.25 -24.18
CA LYS A 340 -10.34 -7.91 -22.76
C LYS A 340 -8.93 -7.91 -22.19
N PHE A 341 -8.59 -6.83 -21.50
CA PHE A 341 -7.36 -6.73 -20.72
C PHE A 341 -7.63 -7.23 -19.30
N LYS A 342 -7.04 -8.36 -18.92
CA LYS A 342 -7.39 -9.04 -17.67
C LYS A 342 -6.42 -8.72 -16.55
N THR A 343 -6.96 -8.48 -15.37
CA THR A 343 -6.20 -8.34 -14.13
C THR A 343 -6.94 -8.97 -12.95
N ILE A 344 -6.28 -9.14 -11.81
CA ILE A 344 -6.88 -9.59 -10.57
C ILE A 344 -7.14 -8.41 -9.63
N ARG A 345 -8.27 -8.45 -8.91
CA ARG A 345 -8.52 -7.55 -7.79
C ARG A 345 -7.48 -7.79 -6.70
N GLN A 346 -6.70 -6.77 -6.39
CA GLN A 346 -5.74 -6.80 -5.29
C GLN A 346 -6.44 -6.81 -3.93
N ASP A 347 -5.68 -7.15 -2.87
CA ASP A 347 -6.14 -6.99 -1.49
C ASP A 347 -6.58 -5.53 -1.27
N PRO A 348 -7.80 -5.28 -0.75
CA PRO A 348 -8.28 -3.92 -0.51
C PRO A 348 -7.55 -3.25 0.66
N ILE A 349 -6.84 -4.00 1.49
CA ILE A 349 -5.94 -3.46 2.50
C ILE A 349 -4.57 -3.23 1.87
N GLY A 350 -4.14 -1.97 1.80
CA GLY A 350 -2.83 -1.57 1.29
C GLY A 350 -1.95 -1.15 2.45
N GLY A 351 -0.79 -1.76 2.65
CA GLY A 351 0.22 -1.27 3.62
C GLY A 351 -0.02 -1.56 5.11
N GLY A 352 -1.25 -1.84 5.56
CA GLY A 352 -1.49 -2.37 6.92
C GLY A 352 -2.84 -2.05 7.53
N ILE A 353 -2.97 -2.38 8.82
CA ILE A 353 -4.16 -2.15 9.64
C ILE A 353 -3.73 -1.35 10.86
N VAL A 354 -4.38 -0.22 11.12
CA VAL A 354 -4.20 0.53 12.36
C VAL A 354 -5.05 -0.09 13.45
N VAL A 355 -4.42 -0.47 14.55
CA VAL A 355 -5.08 -1.03 15.73
C VAL A 355 -4.78 -0.18 16.96
N VAL A 356 -5.70 -0.21 17.91
CA VAL A 356 -5.60 0.51 19.19
C VAL A 356 -5.53 -0.49 20.32
N LYS A 357 -4.62 -0.29 21.27
CA LYS A 357 -4.48 -1.12 22.46
C LYS A 357 -5.78 -1.16 23.28
N LYS A 358 -6.17 -2.35 23.77
CA LYS A 358 -7.48 -2.62 24.39
C LYS A 358 -7.95 -1.64 25.47
N ASP A 359 -7.02 -1.15 26.28
CA ASP A 359 -7.32 -0.27 27.43
C ASP A 359 -6.88 1.18 27.22
N TYR A 360 -6.58 1.59 25.98
CA TYR A 360 -6.31 3.01 25.70
C TYR A 360 -7.59 3.83 25.99
N PRO A 361 -7.54 4.88 26.82
CA PRO A 361 -8.75 5.56 27.31
C PRO A 361 -9.49 6.40 26.27
N HIS A 362 -8.84 6.73 25.14
CA HIS A 362 -9.37 7.67 24.14
C HIS A 362 -9.29 7.13 22.69
N PRO A 363 -9.78 5.92 22.39
CA PRO A 363 -9.66 5.33 21.05
C PRO A 363 -10.32 6.22 19.97
N GLU A 364 -11.31 7.03 20.32
CA GLU A 364 -11.93 8.02 19.44
C GLU A 364 -10.98 9.15 19.03
N ALA A 365 -9.99 9.51 19.85
CA ALA A 365 -8.95 10.48 19.47
C ALA A 365 -8.12 10.02 18.28
N ILE A 366 -7.94 8.69 18.12
CA ILE A 366 -7.21 8.09 16.99
C ILE A 366 -8.00 8.32 15.69
N MET A 367 -9.32 8.14 15.72
CA MET A 367 -10.18 8.41 14.57
C MET A 367 -10.18 9.90 14.20
N LYS A 368 -10.24 10.81 15.18
CA LYS A 368 -10.13 12.27 14.90
C LYS A 368 -8.80 12.62 14.23
N SER A 369 -7.71 12.01 14.68
CA SER A 369 -6.39 12.18 14.04
C SER A 369 -6.41 11.70 12.59
N ILE A 370 -7.06 10.56 12.32
CA ILE A 370 -7.19 10.01 10.96
C ILE A 370 -8.04 10.93 10.08
N ASN A 371 -9.23 11.35 10.54
CA ASN A 371 -10.11 12.27 9.81
C ASN A 371 -9.34 13.52 9.33
N LEU A 372 -8.71 14.24 10.27
CA LEU A 372 -7.98 15.48 9.97
C LEU A 372 -6.73 15.25 9.13
N THR A 373 -6.04 14.13 9.31
CA THR A 373 -4.88 13.79 8.48
C THR A 373 -5.31 13.54 7.03
N THR A 374 -6.39 12.78 6.82
CA THR A 374 -6.94 12.53 5.48
C THR A 374 -7.46 13.81 4.84
N ASP A 375 -8.22 14.63 5.58
CA ASP A 375 -8.70 15.92 5.10
C ASP A 375 -7.55 16.85 4.71
N PHE A 376 -6.49 16.87 5.52
CA PHE A 376 -5.27 17.62 5.25
C PHE A 376 -4.57 17.09 4.00
N LEU A 377 -4.21 15.81 3.93
CA LEU A 377 -3.45 15.25 2.81
C LEU A 377 -4.15 15.49 1.47
N TYR A 378 -5.44 15.18 1.39
CA TYR A 378 -6.21 15.24 0.15
C TYR A 378 -6.98 16.55 -0.05
N SER A 379 -6.86 17.51 0.86
CA SER A 379 -7.57 18.80 0.74
C SER A 379 -9.11 18.62 0.64
N LEU A 380 -9.69 17.73 1.45
CA LEU A 380 -11.12 17.38 1.39
C LEU A 380 -12.04 18.45 1.98
N THR A 381 -11.49 19.37 2.79
CA THR A 381 -12.25 20.41 3.49
C THR A 381 -11.67 21.80 3.24
N GLU A 382 -12.52 22.82 3.29
CA GLU A 382 -12.08 24.22 3.18
C GLU A 382 -11.08 24.60 4.28
N ASP A 383 -11.23 24.06 5.49
CA ASP A 383 -10.31 24.30 6.60
C ASP A 383 -8.91 23.76 6.31
N ALA A 384 -8.81 22.53 5.78
CA ALA A 384 -7.53 21.94 5.39
C ALA A 384 -6.85 22.74 4.26
N VAL A 385 -7.61 23.15 3.24
CA VAL A 385 -7.12 23.98 2.13
C VAL A 385 -6.60 25.32 2.65
N GLN A 386 -7.38 25.99 3.50
CA GLN A 386 -7.03 27.29 4.05
C GLN A 386 -5.79 27.20 4.94
N TYR A 387 -5.68 26.16 5.77
CA TYR A 387 -4.52 25.96 6.63
C TYR A 387 -3.24 25.79 5.82
N LYS A 388 -3.25 25.02 4.72
CA LYS A 388 -2.09 24.92 3.81
C LYS A 388 -1.73 26.28 3.19
N LYS A 389 -2.72 27.06 2.77
CA LYS A 389 -2.52 28.40 2.17
C LYS A 389 -1.94 29.41 3.16
N GLU A 390 -2.22 29.24 4.45
CA GLU A 390 -1.66 30.08 5.52
C GLU A 390 -0.21 29.70 5.88
N HIS A 391 0.24 28.50 5.55
CA HIS A 391 1.57 27.97 5.89
C HIS A 391 2.33 27.46 4.65
N PRO A 392 2.47 28.27 3.57
CA PRO A 392 3.05 27.80 2.31
C PRO A 392 4.54 27.45 2.43
N ASP A 393 5.26 28.07 3.35
CA ASP A 393 6.70 27.84 3.58
C ASP A 393 6.99 26.58 4.41
N GLU A 394 5.95 25.94 4.96
CA GLU A 394 6.06 24.72 5.78
C GLU A 394 5.61 23.46 5.03
N LEU A 395 5.24 23.59 3.75
CA LEU A 395 4.92 22.45 2.90
C LEU A 395 6.16 21.57 2.67
N LEU A 396 5.95 20.27 2.48
CA LEU A 396 7.03 19.32 2.23
C LEU A 396 7.85 19.73 0.99
N ILE A 397 9.15 19.49 1.06
CA ILE A 397 10.08 19.81 -0.04
C ILE A 397 9.85 18.87 -1.24
N ASP A 398 9.46 17.63 -0.95
CA ASP A 398 8.96 16.68 -1.93
C ASP A 398 7.43 16.77 -1.99
N ASN A 399 6.92 17.21 -3.13
CA ASN A 399 5.48 17.32 -3.40
C ASN A 399 4.83 15.96 -3.72
N SER A 400 5.55 14.83 -3.58
CA SER A 400 4.96 13.50 -3.80
C SER A 400 3.86 13.24 -2.76
N ARG A 401 2.61 13.25 -3.22
CA ARG A 401 1.40 13.04 -2.38
C ARG A 401 1.34 11.69 -1.66
N TRP A 402 2.25 10.77 -1.97
CA TRP A 402 2.30 9.42 -1.41
C TRP A 402 3.08 9.35 -0.11
N ASN A 403 3.70 10.47 0.30
CA ASN A 403 4.45 10.53 1.53
C ASN A 403 3.50 10.76 2.72
N ASN A 404 2.94 9.67 3.26
CA ASN A 404 2.13 9.68 4.48
C ASN A 404 3.01 9.59 5.75
N ASP A 405 4.30 9.31 5.60
CA ASP A 405 5.25 9.15 6.71
C ASP A 405 5.35 10.34 7.69
N PRO A 406 5.18 11.62 7.30
CA PRO A 406 5.28 12.72 8.26
C PRO A 406 4.01 12.89 9.12
N THR A 407 2.96 12.09 8.92
CA THR A 407 1.71 12.23 9.68
C THR A 407 1.74 11.50 11.03
N GLN A 408 0.84 11.88 11.94
CA GLN A 408 0.74 11.25 13.27
C GLN A 408 0.57 9.72 13.17
N ILE A 409 -0.22 9.26 12.20
CA ILE A 409 -0.46 7.85 11.88
C ILE A 409 -0.27 7.70 10.36
N PRO A 410 0.81 7.04 9.89
CA PRO A 410 1.20 7.02 8.48
C PRO A 410 0.32 6.06 7.68
N MET A 411 -0.92 6.46 7.41
CA MET A 411 -1.93 5.65 6.77
C MET A 411 -2.51 6.35 5.55
N GLN A 412 -2.56 5.63 4.43
CA GLN A 412 -3.27 6.03 3.22
C GLN A 412 -4.76 5.66 3.28
N ILE A 413 -5.64 6.62 3.03
CA ILE A 413 -7.09 6.38 2.91
C ILE A 413 -7.60 7.14 1.69
N ASP A 414 -7.91 6.42 0.62
CA ASP A 414 -8.32 6.99 -0.65
C ASP A 414 -9.38 6.10 -1.34
N TYR A 415 -10.15 6.68 -2.25
CA TYR A 415 -11.24 6.01 -2.95
C TYR A 415 -10.74 4.83 -3.78
N ASP A 416 -11.53 3.75 -3.85
CA ASP A 416 -11.23 2.59 -4.69
C ASP A 416 -11.06 2.98 -6.16
N ASP A 417 -11.90 3.89 -6.63
CA ASP A 417 -11.93 4.40 -8.00
C ASP A 417 -11.17 5.74 -8.15
N VAL A 418 -10.26 6.07 -7.23
CA VAL A 418 -9.56 7.37 -7.24
C VAL A 418 -8.84 7.65 -8.56
N LEU A 419 -8.27 6.64 -9.22
CA LEU A 419 -7.57 6.83 -10.49
C LEU A 419 -8.50 7.39 -11.56
N LYS A 420 -9.74 6.90 -11.59
CA LYS A 420 -10.75 7.37 -12.53
C LYS A 420 -11.18 8.80 -12.19
N ARG A 421 -11.49 9.07 -10.92
CA ARG A 421 -11.88 10.41 -10.44
C ARG A 421 -10.81 11.45 -10.77
N TYR A 422 -9.55 11.14 -10.51
CA TYR A 422 -8.43 12.04 -10.79
C TYR A 422 -8.34 12.37 -12.28
N TYR A 423 -8.34 11.34 -13.13
CA TYR A 423 -8.25 11.54 -14.56
C TYR A 423 -9.42 12.37 -15.11
N GLU A 424 -10.66 12.03 -14.72
CA GLU A 424 -11.87 12.72 -15.18
C GLU A 424 -11.88 14.20 -14.74
N ASP A 425 -11.55 14.48 -13.47
CA ASP A 425 -11.54 15.86 -12.96
C ASP A 425 -10.45 16.71 -13.65
N ILE A 426 -9.27 16.14 -13.92
CA ILE A 426 -8.21 16.84 -14.66
C ILE A 426 -8.65 17.15 -16.10
N MET A 427 -9.22 16.16 -16.80
CA MET A 427 -9.69 16.36 -18.18
C MET A 427 -10.82 17.39 -18.25
N GLN A 428 -11.77 17.34 -17.31
CA GLN A 428 -12.88 18.29 -17.24
C GLN A 428 -12.40 19.71 -16.96
N ALA A 429 -11.48 19.90 -16.00
CA ALA A 429 -10.94 21.22 -15.67
C ALA A 429 -10.09 21.79 -16.82
N ALA A 430 -9.34 20.95 -17.53
CA ALA A 430 -8.59 21.37 -18.70
C ALA A 430 -9.48 21.76 -19.88
N GLU A 431 -10.61 21.07 -20.07
CA GLU A 431 -11.61 21.42 -21.11
C GLU A 431 -12.35 22.71 -20.78
N SER A 432 -12.72 22.91 -19.52
CA SER A 432 -13.41 24.14 -19.07
C SER A 432 -12.49 25.36 -19.04
N GLY A 433 -11.17 25.15 -18.85
CA GLY A 433 -10.21 26.22 -18.60
C GLY A 433 -10.36 26.87 -17.22
N ASP A 434 -11.08 26.22 -16.30
CA ASP A 434 -11.36 26.72 -14.95
C ASP A 434 -10.66 25.87 -13.89
N GLU A 435 -9.47 26.32 -13.47
CA GLU A 435 -8.69 25.69 -12.39
C GLU A 435 -9.42 25.74 -11.04
N SER A 436 -10.41 26.61 -10.83
CA SER A 436 -11.17 26.62 -9.57
C SER A 436 -12.17 25.47 -9.44
N SER A 437 -12.44 24.77 -10.55
CA SER A 437 -13.38 23.63 -10.59
C SER A 437 -12.78 22.30 -10.14
N ILE A 438 -11.45 22.23 -9.99
CA ILE A 438 -10.74 21.01 -9.57
C ILE A 438 -10.33 21.08 -8.10
N GLN A 439 -10.30 19.93 -7.45
CA GLN A 439 -9.80 19.79 -6.08
C GLN A 439 -8.32 20.24 -6.00
N GLU A 440 -7.98 20.98 -4.93
CA GLU A 440 -6.68 21.65 -4.77
C GLU A 440 -5.48 20.69 -4.91
N ASP A 441 -5.62 19.45 -4.43
CA ASP A 441 -4.58 18.43 -4.47
C ASP A 441 -4.26 17.90 -5.89
N ARG A 442 -5.06 18.26 -6.91
CA ARG A 442 -4.88 17.83 -8.31
C ARG A 442 -4.42 18.94 -9.24
N ILE A 443 -4.30 20.17 -8.74
CA ILE A 443 -3.86 21.34 -9.53
C ILE A 443 -2.48 21.10 -10.14
N VAL A 444 -1.56 20.46 -9.41
CA VAL A 444 -0.23 20.10 -9.92
C VAL A 444 -0.34 19.24 -11.17
N SER A 445 -1.19 18.21 -11.15
CA SER A 445 -1.40 17.31 -12.28
C SER A 445 -2.07 18.02 -13.47
N LEU A 446 -3.03 18.92 -13.21
CA LEU A 446 -3.65 19.74 -14.25
C LEU A 446 -2.62 20.64 -14.95
N ARG A 447 -1.80 21.34 -14.17
CA ARG A 447 -0.76 22.23 -14.72
C ARG A 447 0.28 21.43 -15.50
N ALA A 448 0.70 20.27 -14.98
CA ALA A 448 1.63 19.40 -15.70
C ALA A 448 1.05 18.93 -17.04
N TYR A 449 -0.24 18.56 -17.08
CA TYR A 449 -0.92 18.21 -18.32
C TYR A 449 -0.97 19.37 -19.32
N LEU A 450 -1.37 20.57 -18.88
CA LEU A 450 -1.46 21.75 -19.74
C LEU A 450 -0.08 22.17 -20.28
N GLU A 451 0.95 22.14 -19.43
CA GLU A 451 2.31 22.49 -19.82
C GLU A 451 2.90 21.47 -20.80
N PHE A 452 2.74 20.16 -20.54
CA PHE A 452 3.16 19.12 -21.48
C PHE A 452 2.42 19.23 -22.83
N LYS A 453 1.12 19.55 -22.82
CA LYS A 453 0.34 19.76 -24.04
C LYS A 453 0.86 20.93 -24.88
N GLU A 454 1.42 21.97 -24.26
CA GLU A 454 2.01 23.12 -24.96
C GLU A 454 3.44 22.84 -25.44
N LYS A 455 4.27 22.22 -24.59
CA LYS A 455 5.72 22.15 -24.78
C LYS A 455 6.25 20.77 -25.20
N GLY A 456 5.44 19.72 -25.12
CA GLY A 456 5.90 18.34 -25.27
C GLY A 456 6.99 18.01 -24.26
N ASN A 457 8.09 17.41 -24.72
CA ASN A 457 9.21 17.03 -23.86
C ASN A 457 10.10 18.19 -23.40
N ASP A 458 9.86 19.43 -23.83
CA ASP A 458 10.56 20.63 -23.33
C ASP A 458 9.98 21.11 -21.98
N VAL A 459 9.74 20.16 -21.08
CA VAL A 459 9.28 20.35 -19.71
C VAL A 459 10.31 19.80 -18.73
N ASP A 460 10.24 20.21 -17.46
CA ASP A 460 11.07 19.57 -16.45
C ASP A 460 10.64 18.11 -16.22
N VAL A 461 11.56 17.30 -15.67
CA VAL A 461 11.31 15.88 -15.48
C VAL A 461 10.16 15.57 -14.52
N ASN A 462 9.88 16.41 -13.52
CA ASN A 462 8.77 16.13 -12.62
C ASN A 462 7.44 16.40 -13.32
N THR A 463 7.35 17.46 -14.13
CA THR A 463 6.20 17.70 -15.02
C THR A 463 5.97 16.53 -15.98
N TYR A 464 7.03 16.02 -16.61
CA TYR A 464 6.93 14.85 -17.49
C TYR A 464 6.48 13.59 -16.74
N GLY A 465 7.06 13.31 -15.56
CA GLY A 465 6.68 12.15 -14.74
C GLY A 465 5.25 12.21 -14.20
N GLU A 466 4.78 13.41 -13.84
CA GLU A 466 3.40 13.68 -13.46
C GLU A 466 2.46 13.46 -14.64
N TYR A 467 2.78 13.98 -15.83
CA TYR A 467 2.03 13.73 -17.06
C TYR A 467 1.92 12.24 -17.37
N LEU A 468 3.05 11.52 -17.43
CA LEU A 468 3.07 10.09 -17.70
C LEU A 468 2.19 9.33 -16.71
N SER A 469 2.34 9.61 -15.42
CA SER A 469 1.60 8.86 -14.41
C SER A 469 0.11 9.18 -14.41
N ARG A 470 -0.25 10.48 -14.36
CA ARG A 470 -1.63 10.92 -14.18
C ARG A 470 -2.46 10.94 -15.43
N ILE A 471 -1.82 11.03 -16.59
CA ILE A 471 -2.53 11.16 -17.86
C ILE A 471 -2.40 9.87 -18.64
N GLU A 472 -1.18 9.44 -19.01
CA GLU A 472 -1.00 8.21 -19.79
C GLU A 472 -1.36 6.96 -18.97
N GLY A 473 -0.77 6.82 -17.79
CA GLY A 473 -0.95 5.66 -16.92
C GLY A 473 -2.38 5.51 -16.42
N GLN A 474 -2.98 6.59 -15.89
CA GLN A 474 -4.36 6.52 -15.37
C GLN A 474 -5.40 6.32 -16.48
N ARG A 475 -5.20 6.86 -17.69
CA ARG A 475 -6.10 6.61 -18.82
C ARG A 475 -6.19 5.11 -19.11
N GLU A 476 -5.04 4.46 -19.22
CA GLU A 476 -4.98 3.02 -19.52
C GLU A 476 -5.36 2.15 -18.33
N ALA A 477 -5.01 2.53 -17.10
CA ALA A 477 -5.48 1.82 -15.91
C ALA A 477 -7.01 1.80 -15.78
N ASN A 478 -7.71 2.76 -16.38
CA ASN A 478 -9.17 2.86 -16.42
C ASN A 478 -9.75 2.50 -17.80
N ASN A 479 -9.00 1.77 -18.64
CA ASN A 479 -9.45 1.45 -19.99
C ASN A 479 -10.78 0.67 -19.95
N PRO A 480 -11.78 1.03 -20.77
CA PRO A 480 -13.06 0.32 -20.83
C PRO A 480 -12.96 -1.17 -21.20
N ASN A 481 -11.83 -1.62 -21.74
CA ASN A 481 -11.57 -3.02 -22.04
C ASN A 481 -11.10 -3.83 -20.81
N LEU A 482 -10.83 -3.19 -19.68
CA LEU A 482 -10.36 -3.83 -18.45
C LEU A 482 -11.41 -4.81 -17.90
N GLU A 483 -10.97 -6.02 -17.60
CA GLU A 483 -11.72 -7.04 -16.87
C GLU A 483 -10.97 -7.35 -15.57
N VAL A 484 -11.59 -6.99 -14.44
CA VAL A 484 -11.04 -7.25 -13.11
C VAL A 484 -11.62 -8.56 -12.58
N ILE A 485 -10.79 -9.60 -12.51
CA ILE A 485 -11.11 -10.89 -11.93
C ILE A 485 -11.17 -10.74 -10.40
N PRO A 486 -12.30 -11.06 -9.75
CA PRO A 486 -12.40 -10.98 -8.30
C PRO A 486 -11.41 -11.94 -7.62
N GLY A 487 -10.62 -11.42 -6.66
CA GLY A 487 -9.91 -12.30 -5.76
C GLY A 487 -10.87 -12.92 -4.75
N ALA A 488 -10.57 -14.15 -4.35
CA ALA A 488 -11.49 -14.99 -3.59
C ALA A 488 -11.17 -15.05 -2.09
N PHE A 489 -9.93 -14.78 -1.70
CA PHE A 489 -9.48 -14.84 -0.31
C PHE A 489 -8.22 -13.98 -0.09
N TYR A 490 -8.22 -13.19 0.97
CA TYR A 490 -7.10 -12.33 1.38
C TYR A 490 -6.70 -12.56 2.84
N GLY A 491 -7.38 -13.46 3.53
CA GLY A 491 -7.13 -13.78 4.93
C GLY A 491 -5.86 -14.59 5.15
N THR A 492 -5.70 -15.11 6.36
CA THR A 492 -4.61 -16.03 6.71
C THR A 492 -5.20 -17.21 7.47
N THR A 493 -4.91 -18.42 7.02
CA THR A 493 -5.36 -19.64 7.69
C THR A 493 -4.33 -20.13 8.73
N GLU A 494 -4.73 -21.07 9.60
CA GLU A 494 -3.80 -21.67 10.57
C GLU A 494 -2.63 -22.37 9.89
N THR A 495 -2.88 -23.13 8.83
CA THR A 495 -1.79 -23.78 8.10
C THR A 495 -0.89 -22.77 7.38
N MET A 496 -1.43 -21.66 6.88
CA MET A 496 -0.63 -20.59 6.28
C MET A 496 0.38 -20.01 7.29
N LYS A 497 -0.03 -19.76 8.54
CA LYS A 497 0.87 -19.24 9.60
C LYS A 497 2.16 -20.08 9.75
N LEU A 498 2.06 -21.38 9.51
CA LEU A 498 3.17 -22.33 9.70
C LEU A 498 3.94 -22.62 8.41
N LYS A 499 3.25 -22.69 7.26
CA LYS A 499 3.79 -23.28 6.03
C LYS A 499 3.84 -22.34 4.83
N TRP A 500 3.21 -21.15 4.90
CA TRP A 500 3.12 -20.26 3.74
C TRP A 500 4.48 -19.79 3.22
N ALA A 501 5.43 -19.49 4.12
CA ALA A 501 6.76 -19.04 3.73
C ALA A 501 7.52 -20.07 2.88
N ILE A 502 7.45 -21.36 3.23
CA ILE A 502 8.10 -22.42 2.47
C ILE A 502 7.37 -22.70 1.14
N LEU A 503 6.04 -22.60 1.13
CA LEU A 503 5.23 -22.76 -0.08
C LEU A 503 5.53 -21.67 -1.11
N LYS A 504 5.54 -20.39 -0.69
CA LYS A 504 5.89 -19.25 -1.56
C LYS A 504 7.31 -19.35 -2.11
N LYS A 505 8.27 -19.70 -1.26
CA LYS A 505 9.66 -19.87 -1.70
C LYS A 505 9.79 -20.97 -2.77
N MET A 506 9.10 -22.09 -2.58
CA MET A 506 9.10 -23.19 -3.55
C MET A 506 8.50 -22.77 -4.89
N GLU A 507 7.41 -22.01 -4.86
CA GLU A 507 6.77 -21.43 -6.02
C GLU A 507 7.70 -20.47 -6.78
N GLU A 508 8.22 -19.45 -6.11
CA GLU A 508 9.11 -18.44 -6.68
C GLU A 508 10.32 -19.10 -7.34
N GLU A 509 11.02 -19.99 -6.63
CA GLU A 509 12.18 -20.69 -7.18
C GLU A 509 11.84 -21.57 -8.40
N THR A 510 10.70 -22.25 -8.38
CA THR A 510 10.30 -23.13 -9.49
C THR A 510 9.95 -22.32 -10.73
N ILE A 511 9.12 -21.29 -10.57
CA ILE A 511 8.70 -20.43 -11.68
C ILE A 511 9.92 -19.79 -12.36
N LEU A 512 10.85 -19.23 -11.56
CA LEU A 512 12.05 -18.60 -12.10
C LEU A 512 12.95 -19.60 -12.84
N LYS A 513 13.17 -20.80 -12.29
CA LYS A 513 13.97 -21.84 -12.96
C LYS A 513 13.38 -22.29 -14.29
N ILE A 514 12.05 -22.38 -14.39
CA ILE A 514 11.37 -22.74 -15.64
C ILE A 514 11.53 -21.62 -16.68
N ILE A 515 11.31 -20.36 -16.30
CA ILE A 515 11.49 -19.21 -17.20
C ILE A 515 12.94 -19.13 -17.69
N MET A 516 13.92 -19.33 -16.81
CA MET A 516 15.34 -19.31 -17.20
C MET A 516 15.78 -20.54 -18.03
N GLY A 517 14.93 -21.56 -18.15
CA GLY A 517 15.26 -22.82 -18.81
C GLY A 517 16.23 -23.70 -18.01
N GLU A 518 16.41 -23.43 -16.72
CA GLU A 518 17.18 -24.26 -15.78
C GLU A 518 16.41 -25.51 -15.36
N ALA A 519 15.09 -25.49 -15.50
CA ALA A 519 14.19 -26.62 -15.32
C ALA A 519 13.19 -26.71 -16.48
N GLY A 520 12.81 -27.94 -16.87
CA GLY A 520 11.75 -28.16 -17.86
C GLY A 520 10.35 -27.96 -17.28
N LEU A 521 9.34 -27.97 -18.15
CA LEU A 521 7.94 -27.76 -17.75
C LEU A 521 7.42 -28.87 -16.81
N GLU A 522 8.02 -30.06 -16.81
CA GLU A 522 7.73 -31.14 -15.86
C GLU A 522 8.06 -30.78 -14.40
N ALA A 523 8.94 -29.79 -14.17
CA ALA A 523 9.21 -29.29 -12.84
C ALA A 523 7.97 -28.61 -12.23
N PHE A 524 7.09 -28.03 -13.06
CA PHE A 524 5.82 -27.48 -12.60
C PHE A 524 4.93 -28.56 -11.97
N ASP A 525 4.80 -29.72 -12.62
CA ASP A 525 4.01 -30.84 -12.09
C ASP A 525 4.53 -31.32 -10.74
N THR A 526 5.87 -31.44 -10.62
CA THR A 526 6.53 -31.83 -9.39
C THR A 526 6.32 -30.80 -8.28
N PHE A 527 6.38 -29.51 -8.63
CA PHE A 527 6.08 -28.42 -7.72
C PHE A 527 4.64 -28.47 -7.23
N VAL A 528 3.65 -28.60 -8.13
CA VAL A 528 2.23 -28.66 -7.78
C VAL A 528 1.98 -29.81 -6.80
N GLU A 529 2.44 -31.03 -7.13
CA GLU A 529 2.30 -32.19 -6.24
C GLU A 529 2.95 -31.94 -4.86
N THR A 530 4.14 -31.34 -4.85
CA THR A 530 4.86 -31.05 -3.61
C THR A 530 4.17 -29.95 -2.80
N TRP A 531 3.63 -28.92 -3.45
CA TRP A 531 2.91 -27.81 -2.81
C TRP A 531 1.65 -28.32 -2.10
N HIS A 532 0.85 -29.15 -2.78
CA HIS A 532 -0.32 -29.81 -2.19
C HIS A 532 0.06 -30.63 -0.96
N ARG A 533 1.04 -31.54 -1.10
CA ARG A 533 1.51 -32.42 -0.02
C ARG A 533 2.15 -31.68 1.16
N THR A 534 2.77 -30.53 0.91
CA THR A 534 3.45 -29.76 1.96
C THR A 534 2.45 -29.05 2.87
N GLY A 535 1.26 -28.71 2.37
CA GLY A 535 0.22 -28.06 3.15
C GLY A 535 -0.83 -27.30 2.32
N GLY A 536 -0.65 -27.26 1.00
CA GLY A 536 -1.59 -26.60 0.10
C GLY A 536 -3.02 -27.12 0.19
N ASP A 537 -3.20 -28.44 0.32
CA ASP A 537 -4.53 -29.05 0.47
C ASP A 537 -5.20 -28.68 1.79
N GLU A 538 -4.42 -28.64 2.87
CA GLU A 538 -4.88 -28.21 4.20
C GLU A 538 -5.35 -26.75 4.16
N ILE A 539 -4.56 -25.87 3.54
CA ILE A 539 -4.92 -24.45 3.36
C ILE A 539 -6.19 -24.30 2.54
N MET A 540 -6.31 -25.00 1.41
CA MET A 540 -7.52 -24.92 0.57
C MET A 540 -8.76 -25.44 1.31
N ALA A 541 -8.62 -26.51 2.11
CA ALA A 541 -9.72 -27.03 2.92
C ALA A 541 -10.15 -26.04 4.01
N GLU A 542 -9.18 -25.36 4.66
CA GLU A 542 -9.44 -24.30 5.63
C GLU A 542 -10.19 -23.13 4.99
N ILE A 543 -9.77 -22.66 3.81
CA ILE A 543 -10.42 -21.54 3.11
C ILE A 543 -11.85 -21.90 2.66
N ASN A 544 -12.04 -23.07 2.06
CA ASN A 544 -13.36 -23.48 1.54
C ASN A 544 -14.32 -23.99 2.62
N GLY A 545 -13.84 -24.19 3.86
CA GLY A 545 -14.64 -24.59 5.01
C GLY A 545 -15.20 -23.44 5.84
N GLN A 546 -14.82 -22.19 5.53
CA GLN A 546 -15.23 -20.97 6.23
C GLN A 546 -16.65 -20.50 5.87
#